data_AF-A0A1H0H0A9-F1
#
_entry.id   AF-A0A1H0H0A9-F1
#
_cell.length_a   1.000
_cell.length_b   1.000
_cell.length_c   1.000
_cell.angle_alpha   90.00
_cell.angle_beta   90.00
_cell.angle_gamma   90.00
#
_symmetry.space_group_name_H-M   'P 1'
#
loop_
_entity.id
_entity.type
_entity.pdbx_description
1 polymer ?
#
loop_
_entity_poly.entity_id
_entity_poly.type
_entity_poly.pdbx_seq_one_letter_code
_entity_poly.pdbx_strand_id
1 'polypeptide(L)' 'MVAMNQIEVSTAGYRWAHGHAPKGKGTWAFAIGNRQEAENDPDKVFWSKPYTMYSDAVKEAKKEAQKRGVTMVYVLS' A
#
# COMPACT_ATOMS: atom_id res chain seq x y z
N MET A 1 -6.82 -19.02 -1.73
CA MET A 1 -5.60 -18.18 -1.54
C MET A 1 -5.60 -17.12 -2.63
N VAL A 2 -5.46 -15.84 -2.27
CA VAL A 2 -5.34 -14.76 -3.26
C VAL A 2 -3.97 -14.85 -3.92
N ALA A 3 -3.91 -14.81 -5.24
CA ALA A 3 -2.64 -14.81 -5.96
C ALA A 3 -2.09 -13.38 -6.03
N MET A 4 -0.76 -13.18 -5.89
CA MET A 4 -0.15 -11.83 -5.89
C MET A 4 -0.46 -10.99 -7.14
N ASN A 5 -0.73 -11.63 -8.27
CA ASN A 5 -1.12 -10.98 -9.52
C ASN A 5 -2.57 -10.45 -9.50
N GLN A 6 -3.43 -10.96 -8.62
CA GLN A 6 -4.80 -10.49 -8.40
C GLN A 6 -4.86 -9.31 -7.42
N ILE A 7 -3.73 -8.95 -6.80
CA ILE A 7 -3.67 -7.84 -5.84
C ILE A 7 -3.37 -6.55 -6.59
N GLU A 8 -4.37 -5.66 -6.60
CA GLU A 8 -4.30 -4.34 -7.19
C GLU A 8 -3.74 -3.32 -6.21
N VAL A 9 -3.02 -2.34 -6.76
CA VAL A 9 -2.42 -1.25 -5.98
C VAL A 9 -2.93 0.07 -6.53
N SER A 10 -3.82 0.71 -5.78
CA SER A 10 -4.36 2.01 -6.11
C SER A 10 -3.43 3.12 -5.65
N THR A 11 -3.01 3.95 -6.59
CA THR A 11 -2.21 5.17 -6.34
C THR A 11 -3.06 6.44 -6.42
N ALA A 12 -4.38 6.32 -6.59
CA ALA A 12 -5.26 7.46 -6.82
C ALA A 12 -5.26 8.45 -5.65
N GLY A 13 -5.31 7.94 -4.40
CA GLY A 13 -5.23 8.77 -3.20
C GLY A 13 -3.92 9.54 -3.11
N TYR A 14 -2.79 8.84 -3.27
CA TYR A 14 -1.47 9.46 -3.28
C TYR A 14 -1.34 10.55 -4.36
N ARG A 15 -1.76 10.26 -5.60
CA ARG A 15 -1.69 11.24 -6.69
C ARG A 15 -2.54 12.48 -6.43
N TRP A 16 -3.71 12.29 -5.83
CA TRP A 16 -4.58 13.39 -5.45
C TRP A 16 -3.94 14.28 -4.37
N ALA A 17 -3.28 13.68 -3.37
CA ALA A 17 -2.64 14.42 -2.28
C ALA A 17 -1.30 15.08 -2.67
N HIS A 18 -0.47 14.41 -3.49
CA HIS A 18 0.90 14.84 -3.79
C HIS A 18 1.08 15.40 -5.21
N GLY A 19 0.08 15.28 -6.08
CA GLY A 19 0.14 15.80 -7.46
C GLY A 19 1.05 15.01 -8.42
N HIS A 20 1.70 13.93 -7.96
CA HIS A 20 2.55 13.09 -8.79
C HIS A 20 2.41 11.60 -8.43
N ALA A 21 2.88 10.72 -9.32
CA ALA A 21 2.93 9.29 -9.04
C ALA A 21 3.97 8.98 -7.92
N PRO A 22 3.71 7.98 -7.07
CA PRO A 22 4.66 7.57 -6.05
C PRO A 22 5.90 6.96 -6.71
N LYS A 23 7.08 7.44 -6.29
CA LYS A 23 8.38 7.01 -6.81
C LYS A 23 9.49 7.30 -5.80
N GLY A 24 10.59 6.58 -5.92
CA GLY A 24 11.81 6.83 -5.14
C GLY A 24 11.92 5.97 -3.88
N LYS A 25 12.86 6.36 -3.01
CA LYS A 25 13.16 5.68 -1.74
C LYS A 25 12.57 6.46 -0.58
N GLY A 26 12.01 5.73 0.38
CA GLY A 26 11.42 6.31 1.57
C GLY A 26 10.77 5.27 2.46
N THR A 27 10.02 5.74 3.44
CA THR A 27 9.08 4.92 4.19
C THR A 27 7.72 5.12 3.52
N TRP A 28 7.11 4.04 3.06
CA TRP A 28 5.82 4.07 2.35
C TRP A 28 4.72 3.52 3.24
N ALA A 29 3.54 4.12 3.17
CA ALA A 29 2.36 3.73 3.91
C ALA A 29 1.29 3.18 2.98
N PHE A 30 0.71 2.03 3.35
CA PHE A 30 -0.30 1.35 2.56
C PHE A 30 -1.51 0.96 3.40
N ALA A 31 -2.71 1.24 2.91
CA ALA A 31 -3.93 0.63 3.42
C ALA A 31 -4.14 -0.72 2.73
N ILE A 32 -4.41 -1.77 3.50
CA ILE A 32 -4.60 -3.13 2.99
C ILE A 32 -6.08 -3.52 3.15
N GLY A 33 -6.78 -3.73 2.03
CA GLY A 33 -8.19 -4.12 1.98
C GLY A 33 -9.13 -2.92 1.92
N ASN A 34 -9.31 -2.21 3.03
CA ASN A 34 -10.24 -1.10 3.14
C ASN A 34 -9.51 0.21 3.42
N ARG A 35 -9.60 1.15 2.48
CA ARG A 35 -8.97 2.47 2.61
C ARG A 35 -9.57 3.29 3.75
N GLN A 36 -10.89 3.29 3.90
CA GLN A 36 -11.59 4.10 4.89
C GLN A 36 -11.24 3.63 6.31
N GLU A 37 -11.09 2.32 6.51
CA GLU A 37 -10.67 1.78 7.81
C GLU A 37 -9.24 2.20 8.14
N ALA A 38 -8.31 2.15 7.20
CA ALA A 38 -6.93 2.58 7.42
C ALA A 38 -6.77 4.10 7.61
N GLU A 39 -7.71 4.91 7.10
CA GLU A 39 -7.74 6.35 7.36
C GLU A 39 -8.25 6.66 8.78
N ASN A 40 -9.10 5.80 9.36
CA ASN A 40 -9.65 5.97 10.71
C ASN A 40 -8.87 5.21 11.79
N ASP A 41 -8.14 4.16 11.43
CA ASP A 41 -7.39 3.28 12.32
C ASP A 41 -5.94 3.10 11.81
N PRO A 42 -4.96 3.78 12.42
CA PRO A 42 -3.56 3.67 12.01
C PRO A 42 -2.98 2.26 12.20
N ASP A 43 -3.57 1.40 13.05
CA ASP A 43 -3.12 0.00 13.22
C ASP A 43 -3.46 -0.87 12.00
N LYS A 44 -4.32 -0.37 11.10
CA LYS A 44 -4.64 -1.02 9.82
C LYS A 44 -3.69 -0.58 8.69
N VAL A 45 -2.79 0.36 8.94
CA VAL A 45 -1.79 0.83 7.98
C VAL A 45 -0.56 -0.07 8.01
N PHE A 46 -0.15 -0.54 6.84
CA PHE A 46 1.12 -1.22 6.67
C PHE A 46 2.21 -0.20 6.29
N TRP A 47 3.27 -0.16 7.08
CA TRP A 47 4.45 0.66 6.82
C TRP A 47 5.58 -0.19 6.28
N SER A 48 6.16 0.22 5.15
CA SER A 48 7.39 -0.39 4.66
C SER A 48 8.56 -0.06 5.57
N LYS A 49 9.66 -0.79 5.42
CA LYS A 49 10.91 -0.41 6.08
C LYS A 49 11.39 0.98 5.64
N PRO A 50 12.15 1.70 6.48
CA PRO A 50 12.77 2.96 6.08
C PRO A 50 13.68 2.80 4.85
N TYR A 51 13.77 3.84 4.03
CA TYR A 51 14.62 3.89 2.83
C TYR A 51 14.34 2.79 1.78
N THR A 52 13.12 2.25 1.75
CA THR A 52 12.71 1.23 0.79
C THR A 52 12.31 1.88 -0.54
N MET A 53 12.73 1.27 -1.65
CA MET A 53 12.27 1.70 -2.97
C MET A 53 10.77 1.41 -3.09
N TYR A 54 9.99 2.33 -3.66
CA TYR A 54 8.54 2.15 -3.84
C TYR A 54 8.17 0.79 -4.45
N SER A 55 8.93 0.33 -5.45
CA SER A 55 8.73 -0.97 -6.09
C SER A 55 8.84 -2.16 -5.13
N ASP A 56 9.72 -2.07 -4.14
CA ASP A 56 9.91 -3.13 -3.14
C ASP A 56 8.90 -3.00 -2.01
N ALA A 57 8.57 -1.77 -1.61
CA ALA A 57 7.49 -1.49 -0.67
C ALA A 57 6.14 -2.03 -1.17
N VAL A 58 5.85 -1.90 -2.47
CA VAL A 58 4.67 -2.51 -3.11
C VAL A 58 4.69 -4.03 -3.03
N LYS A 59 5.85 -4.68 -3.18
CA LYS A 59 5.95 -6.15 -3.04
C LYS A 59 5.66 -6.57 -1.60
N GLU A 60 6.17 -5.81 -0.61
CA GLU A 60 5.88 -6.05 0.80
C GLU A 60 4.39 -5.90 1.10
N ALA A 61 3.77 -4.81 0.63
CA ALA A 61 2.34 -4.57 0.81
C ALA A 61 1.48 -5.65 0.14
N LYS A 62 1.84 -6.11 -1.07
CA LYS A 62 1.16 -7.22 -1.75
C LYS A 62 1.28 -8.54 -1.00
N LYS A 63 2.45 -8.84 -0.42
CA LYS A 63 2.63 -10.04 0.42
C LYS A 63 1.75 -9.97 1.66
N GLU A 64 1.64 -8.81 2.28
CA GLU A 64 0.79 -8.61 3.45
C GLU A 64 -0.70 -8.71 3.09
N ALA A 65 -1.12 -8.12 1.97
CA ALA A 65 -2.46 -8.29 1.40
C ALA A 65 -2.79 -9.76 1.11
N GLN A 66 -1.83 -10.50 0.55
CA GLN A 66 -1.98 -11.94 0.30
C GLN A 66 -2.21 -12.73 1.59
N LYS A 67 -1.44 -12.45 2.65
CA LYS A 67 -1.61 -13.09 3.98
C LYS A 67 -2.98 -12.79 4.58
N ARG A 68 -3.47 -11.56 4.39
CA ARG A 68 -4.77 -11.10 4.89
C ARG A 68 -5.95 -11.52 3.99
N GLY A 69 -5.67 -12.15 2.84
CA GLY A 69 -6.70 -12.59 1.90
C GLY A 69 -7.43 -11.45 1.20
N VAL A 70 -6.80 -10.28 1.05
CA VAL A 70 -7.40 -9.12 0.37
C VAL A 70 -6.74 -8.88 -0.99
N THR A 71 -7.52 -8.33 -1.91
CA THR A 71 -7.11 -8.08 -3.31
C THR A 71 -6.77 -6.62 -3.58
N MET A 72 -6.94 -5.72 -2.61
CA MET A 72 -6.79 -4.28 -2.83
C MET A 72 -5.80 -3.67 -1.84
N VAL A 73 -4.90 -2.85 -2.36
CA VAL A 73 -3.93 -2.06 -1.59
C VAL A 73 -4.03 -0.60 -2.04
N TYR A 74 -4.01 0.34 -1.11
CA TYR A 74 -4.03 1.77 -1.43
C TYR A 74 -2.77 2.44 -0.90
N VAL A 75 -2.12 3.25 -1.72
CA VAL A 75 -0.94 4.03 -1.31
C VAL A 75 -1.42 5.29 -0.59
N LEU A 76 -0.97 5.47 0.65
CA LEU A 76 -1.30 6.61 1.50
C LEU A 76 -0.18 7.65 1.51
N SER A 77 1.09 7.21 1.61
CA SER A 77 2.29 8.07 1.62
C SER A 77 3.51 7.34 1.10
#